data_AF-A0A9E0DT39-F1
#
_entry.id   AF-A0A9E0DT39-F1
#
_cell.length_a   1.000
_cell.length_b   1.000
_cell.length_c   1.000
_cell.angle_alpha   90.00
_cell.angle_beta   90.00
_cell.angle_gamma   90.00
#
_symmetry.space_group_name_H-M   'P 1'
#
loop_
_entity.id
_entity.type
_entity.pdbx_description
1 polymer ?
#
loop_
_entity_poly.entity_id
_entity_poly.type
_entity_poly.pdbx_seq_one_letter_code
_entity_poly.pdbx_strand_id
1 'polypeptide(L)'
;MKSNDHLTMISHYRTYQQSRENTCAPAAVLTVLYHNGITNLTEMDLAKGMNTQLYPIGTNKKDMVNYLKTLDLDVQSSLDGKTFDTYESFQAFVVDNLKDNTPILVENVEWGGHWRAIIGYDTMGTDTPHRVTA
;
A
#
# COMPACT_ATOMS: atom_id res chain seq x y z
N MET A 1 -17.98 -2.44 0.62
CA MET A 1 -18.08 -2.30 -0.84
C MET A 1 -17.63 -3.63 -1.45
N LYS A 2 -18.12 -3.98 -2.64
CA LYS A 2 -17.84 -5.26 -3.32
C LYS A 2 -17.48 -4.96 -4.77
N SER A 3 -16.70 -5.85 -5.38
CA SER A 3 -16.39 -5.79 -6.81
C SER A 3 -17.65 -5.86 -7.67
N ASN A 4 -17.59 -5.28 -8.87
CA ASN A 4 -18.60 -5.34 -9.92
C ASN A 4 -17.92 -5.33 -11.30
N ASP A 5 -18.68 -5.10 -12.37
CA ASP A 5 -18.18 -5.12 -13.76
C ASP A 5 -17.08 -4.09 -14.06
N HIS A 6 -16.94 -3.03 -13.25
CA HIS A 6 -15.98 -1.94 -13.45
C HIS A 6 -15.02 -1.73 -12.27
N LEU A 7 -15.41 -2.15 -11.08
CA LEU A 7 -14.66 -2.05 -9.84
C LEU A 7 -14.08 -3.41 -9.47
N THR A 8 -12.76 -3.52 -9.48
CA THR A 8 -12.04 -4.64 -8.84
C THR A 8 -11.54 -4.17 -7.49
N MET A 9 -11.93 -4.82 -6.39
CA MET A 9 -11.48 -4.41 -5.06
C MET A 9 -11.41 -5.54 -4.03
N ILE A 10 -10.63 -5.31 -2.98
CA ILE A 10 -10.58 -6.14 -1.80
C ILE A 10 -11.78 -5.83 -0.91
N SER A 11 -12.69 -6.80 -0.76
CA SER A 11 -13.89 -6.64 0.05
C SER A 11 -13.57 -6.76 1.55
N HIS A 12 -14.34 -6.06 2.39
CA HIS A 12 -14.19 -6.07 3.86
C HIS A 12 -12.82 -5.61 4.38
N TYR A 13 -12.06 -4.86 3.58
CA TYR A 13 -10.79 -4.28 4.00
C TYR A 13 -11.00 -3.25 5.13
N ARG A 14 -10.32 -3.46 6.27
CA ARG A 14 -10.45 -2.60 7.45
C ARG A 14 -9.63 -1.32 7.27
N THR A 15 -10.28 -0.16 7.37
CA THR A 15 -9.62 1.15 7.31
C THR A 15 -9.08 1.57 8.67
N TYR A 16 -8.10 2.47 8.65
CA TYR A 16 -7.48 3.04 9.84
C TYR A 16 -6.98 4.46 9.53
N GLN A 17 -7.20 5.38 10.46
CA GLN A 17 -6.73 6.77 10.35
C GLN A 17 -5.37 6.90 11.05
N GLN A 18 -4.39 7.45 10.33
CA GLN A 18 -3.05 7.74 10.83
C GLN A 18 -3.10 8.62 12.10
N SER A 19 -2.31 8.26 13.11
CA SER A 19 -2.31 8.92 14.42
C SER A 19 -1.31 10.06 14.53
N ARG A 20 -0.19 10.04 13.79
CA ARG A 20 0.86 11.08 13.84
C ARG A 20 1.38 11.46 12.47
N GLU A 21 1.75 12.72 12.25
CA GLU A 21 2.22 13.25 10.95
C GLU A 21 3.30 12.42 10.22
N ASN A 22 4.18 11.71 10.94
CA ASN A 22 5.29 10.94 10.39
C ASN A 22 5.04 9.42 10.27
N THR A 23 3.81 8.96 10.51
CA THR A 23 3.46 7.52 10.66
C THR A 23 2.55 6.98 9.56
N CYS A 24 2.51 7.63 8.40
CA CYS A 24 1.73 7.18 7.24
C CYS A 24 2.07 5.74 6.83
N ALA A 25 3.35 5.37 6.81
CA ALA A 25 3.81 4.00 6.55
C ALA A 25 3.30 3.00 7.59
N PRO A 26 3.51 3.20 8.91
CA PRO A 26 2.92 2.37 9.95
C PRO A 26 1.40 2.22 9.86
N ALA A 27 0.69 3.32 9.61
CA ALA A 27 -0.76 3.29 9.48
C ALA A 27 -1.21 2.48 8.25
N ALA A 28 -0.55 2.64 7.09
CA ALA A 28 -0.85 1.88 5.89
C ALA A 28 -0.56 0.38 6.09
N VAL A 29 0.63 0.04 6.62
CA VAL A 29 1.02 -1.34 6.93
C VAL A 29 0.06 -2.00 7.91
N LEU A 30 -0.41 -1.28 8.93
CA LEU A 30 -1.36 -1.81 9.91
C LEU A 30 -2.62 -2.38 9.25
N THR A 31 -3.14 -1.67 8.24
CA THR A 31 -4.32 -2.14 7.51
C THR A 31 -4.05 -3.42 6.71
N VAL A 32 -2.85 -3.55 6.13
CA VAL A 32 -2.44 -4.76 5.38
C VAL A 32 -2.26 -5.94 6.33
N LEU A 33 -1.68 -5.72 7.50
CA LEU A 33 -1.52 -6.76 8.52
C LEU A 33 -2.87 -7.24 9.04
N TYR A 34 -3.79 -6.32 9.34
CA TYR A 34 -5.16 -6.67 9.73
C TYR A 34 -5.88 -7.48 8.65
N HIS A 35 -5.71 -7.14 7.38
CA HIS A 35 -6.26 -7.90 6.26
C HIS A 35 -5.70 -9.33 6.19
N ASN A 36 -4.43 -9.52 6.56
CA ASN A 36 -3.78 -10.84 6.64
C ASN A 36 -3.96 -11.53 8.00
N GLY A 37 -4.86 -11.05 8.86
CA GLY A 37 -5.18 -11.66 10.16
C GLY A 37 -4.20 -11.35 11.31
N ILE A 38 -3.14 -10.58 11.05
CA ILE A 38 -2.16 -10.16 12.06
C ILE A 38 -2.71 -8.93 12.78
N THR A 39 -3.35 -9.13 13.93
CA THR A 39 -4.14 -8.08 14.63
C THR A 39 -3.59 -7.67 15.99
N ASN A 40 -2.42 -8.17 16.37
CA ASN A 40 -1.78 -7.97 17.68
C ASN A 40 -0.76 -6.82 17.72
N LEU A 41 -0.62 -6.05 16.64
CA LEU A 41 0.31 -4.91 16.53
C LEU A 41 -0.45 -3.60 16.44
N THR A 42 0.11 -2.55 17.03
CA THR A 42 -0.39 -1.17 16.90
C THR A 42 0.42 -0.36 15.88
N GLU A 43 -0.10 0.79 15.46
CA GLU A 43 0.65 1.75 14.63
C GLU A 43 2.02 2.09 15.24
N MET A 44 2.11 2.22 16.57
CA MET A 44 3.37 2.57 17.25
C MET A 44 4.35 1.39 17.36
N ASP A 45 3.85 0.16 17.49
CA ASP A 45 4.72 -1.03 17.43
C ASP A 45 5.37 -1.14 16.05
N LEU A 46 4.57 -0.90 15.00
CA LEU A 46 5.06 -0.86 13.62
C LEU A 46 6.02 0.31 13.39
N ALA A 47 5.73 1.49 13.94
CA ALA A 47 6.63 2.64 13.84
C ALA A 47 8.02 2.35 14.43
N LYS A 48 8.05 1.65 15.58
CA LYS A 48 9.30 1.19 16.18
C LYS A 48 9.99 0.13 15.33
N GLY A 49 9.24 -0.87 14.85
CA GLY A 49 9.76 -1.98 14.06
C GLY A 49 10.35 -1.55 12.71
N MET A 50 9.72 -0.57 12.06
CA MET A 50 10.15 -0.03 10.77
C MET A 50 11.12 1.16 10.89
N ASN A 51 11.68 1.41 12.08
CA ASN A 51 12.59 2.52 12.33
C ASN A 51 12.05 3.88 11.84
N THR A 52 10.74 4.14 12.04
CA THR A 52 10.11 5.40 11.65
C THR A 52 10.78 6.56 12.35
N GLN A 53 11.32 7.48 11.57
CA GLN A 53 12.01 8.67 12.05
C GLN A 53 11.03 9.80 12.34
N LEU A 54 11.45 10.74 13.18
CA LEU A 54 10.67 11.92 13.52
C LEU A 54 10.33 12.75 12.27
N TYR A 55 9.26 13.54 12.37
CA TYR A 55 8.90 14.49 11.34
C TYR A 55 10.08 15.42 11.00
N PRO A 56 10.32 15.73 9.70
CA PRO A 56 9.51 15.38 8.53
C PRO A 56 9.89 14.07 7.81
N ILE A 57 10.72 13.21 8.42
CA ILE A 57 11.38 12.12 7.68
C ILE A 57 10.47 10.89 7.49
N GLY A 58 9.80 10.43 8.55
CA GLY A 58 8.93 9.25 8.47
C GLY A 58 9.70 7.94 8.22
N THR A 59 9.14 7.05 7.41
CA THR A 59 9.66 5.69 7.18
C THR A 59 10.14 5.53 5.75
N ASN A 60 11.37 5.06 5.56
CA ASN A 60 11.86 4.73 4.23
C ASN A 60 11.46 3.29 3.83
N LYS A 61 11.41 3.05 2.52
CA LYS A 61 11.05 1.75 1.92
C LYS A 61 11.90 0.57 2.42
N LYS A 62 13.20 0.77 2.63
CA LYS A 62 14.12 -0.31 3.03
C LYS A 62 13.82 -0.81 4.44
N ASP A 63 13.61 0.09 5.39
CA ASP A 63 13.29 -0.28 6.77
C ASP A 63 11.92 -0.94 6.87
N MET A 64 10.92 -0.45 6.13
CA MET A 64 9.61 -1.10 6.02
C MET A 64 9.74 -2.54 5.50
N VAL A 65 10.41 -2.74 4.36
CA VAL A 65 10.57 -4.08 3.74
C VAL A 65 11.33 -5.03 4.66
N ASN A 66 12.41 -4.57 5.29
CA ASN A 66 13.18 -5.37 6.23
C ASN A 66 12.33 -5.83 7.41
N TYR A 67 11.53 -4.93 7.99
CA TYR A 67 10.66 -5.28 9.10
C TYR A 67 9.55 -6.25 8.68
N LEU A 68 8.88 -6.01 7.56
CA LEU A 68 7.82 -6.91 7.07
C LEU A 68 8.33 -8.33 6.81
N LYS A 69 9.57 -8.48 6.31
CA LYS A 69 10.22 -9.80 6.13
C LYS A 69 10.46 -10.54 7.46
N THR A 70 10.44 -9.85 8.60
CA THR A 70 10.51 -10.50 9.93
C THR A 70 9.17 -11.05 10.41
N LEU A 71 8.05 -10.69 9.76
CA LEU A 71 6.69 -11.10 10.12
C LEU A 71 6.22 -12.36 9.37
N ASP A 72 7.13 -13.11 8.73
CA ASP A 72 6.85 -14.31 7.93
C ASP A 72 5.82 -14.06 6.79
N LEU A 73 5.85 -12.84 6.22
CA LEU A 73 5.06 -12.46 5.06
C LEU A 73 5.87 -12.67 3.77
N ASP A 74 5.20 -13.08 2.69
CA ASP A 74 5.80 -13.02 1.35
C ASP A 74 5.83 -11.56 0.86
N VAL A 75 6.98 -10.90 1.04
CA VAL A 75 7.16 -9.49 0.72
C VAL A 75 7.90 -9.33 -0.60
N GLN A 76 7.20 -8.81 -1.61
CA GLN A 76 7.77 -8.38 -2.88
C GLN A 76 7.92 -6.86 -2.92
N SER A 77 9.07 -6.34 -3.34
CA SER A 77 9.33 -4.89 -3.36
C SER A 77 9.96 -4.42 -4.67
N SER A 78 9.78 -3.14 -4.98
CA SER A 78 10.57 -2.45 -6.02
C SER A 78 12.07 -2.36 -5.68
N LEU A 79 12.46 -2.59 -4.41
CA LEU A 79 13.87 -2.75 -4.04
C LEU A 79 14.51 -3.99 -4.67
N ASP A 80 13.70 -5.01 -5.02
CA ASP A 80 14.16 -6.24 -5.66
C ASP A 80 14.22 -6.10 -7.20
N GLY A 81 14.11 -4.87 -7.72
CA GLY A 81 14.22 -4.56 -9.16
C GLY A 81 12.92 -4.67 -9.94
N LYS A 82 11.77 -4.89 -9.29
CA LYS A 82 10.45 -4.81 -9.95
C LYS A 82 10.08 -3.36 -10.23
N THR A 83 10.25 -2.94 -11.48
CA THR A 83 9.76 -1.66 -12.01
C THR A 83 8.75 -1.91 -13.13
N PHE A 84 7.95 -0.90 -13.45
CA PHE A 84 6.97 -0.95 -14.54
C PHE A 84 7.39 0.04 -15.62
N ASP A 85 7.49 -0.43 -16.86
CA ASP A 85 7.90 0.41 -17.99
C ASP A 85 6.73 1.23 -18.57
N THR A 86 5.49 0.82 -18.24
CA THR A 86 4.26 1.43 -18.78
C THR A 86 3.18 1.54 -17.72
N TYR A 87 2.22 2.45 -17.94
CA TYR A 87 1.02 2.53 -17.10
C TYR A 87 0.22 1.22 -17.16
N GLU A 88 0.10 0.62 -18.34
CA GLU A 88 -0.68 -0.59 -18.57
C GLU A 88 -0.08 -1.80 -17.81
N SER A 89 1.25 -1.91 -17.73
CA SER A 89 1.90 -2.96 -16.94
C SER A 89 1.73 -2.75 -15.43
N PHE A 90 1.77 -1.51 -14.94
CA PHE A 90 1.44 -1.19 -13.56
C PHE A 90 -0.04 -1.46 -13.25
N GLN A 91 -0.96 -1.07 -14.15
CA GLN A 91 -2.38 -1.33 -14.02
C GLN A 91 -2.66 -2.83 -13.95
N ALA A 92 -2.08 -3.63 -14.85
CA ALA A 92 -2.23 -5.08 -14.83
C ALA A 92 -1.75 -5.67 -13.50
N PHE A 93 -0.56 -5.27 -13.04
CA PHE A 93 -0.06 -5.67 -11.72
C PHE A 93 -1.03 -5.32 -10.59
N VAL A 94 -1.60 -4.11 -10.60
CA VAL A 94 -2.57 -3.69 -9.58
C VAL A 94 -3.81 -4.58 -9.61
N VAL A 95 -4.42 -4.76 -10.78
CA VAL A 95 -5.65 -5.55 -10.94
C VAL A 95 -5.42 -7.02 -10.56
N ASP A 96 -4.29 -7.61 -10.93
CA ASP A 96 -3.97 -9.00 -10.61
C ASP A 96 -3.81 -9.21 -9.10
N ASN A 97 -3.05 -8.34 -8.42
CA ASN A 97 -2.93 -8.39 -6.96
C ASN A 97 -4.29 -8.23 -6.25
N LEU A 98 -5.15 -7.32 -6.74
CA LEU A 98 -6.47 -7.12 -6.16
C LEU A 98 -7.38 -8.35 -6.33
N LYS A 99 -7.32 -9.04 -7.48
CA LYS A 99 -8.02 -10.32 -7.71
C LYS A 99 -7.50 -11.43 -6.80
N ASP A 100 -6.20 -11.41 -6.52
CA ASP A 100 -5.54 -12.32 -5.58
C ASP A 100 -5.65 -11.86 -4.11
N ASN A 101 -6.58 -10.94 -3.81
CA ASN A 101 -6.86 -10.45 -2.45
C ASN A 101 -5.62 -9.87 -1.74
N THR A 102 -4.68 -9.31 -2.50
CA THR A 102 -3.38 -8.81 -2.05
C THR A 102 -3.32 -7.28 -2.14
N PRO A 103 -3.32 -6.56 -1.01
CA PRO A 103 -3.19 -5.09 -1.00
C PRO A 103 -1.78 -4.66 -1.40
N ILE A 104 -1.67 -3.47 -2.01
CA ILE A 104 -0.38 -2.97 -2.50
C ILE A 104 0.00 -1.71 -1.72
N LEU A 105 1.14 -1.75 -1.03
CA LEU A 105 1.72 -0.57 -0.39
C LEU A 105 2.42 0.28 -1.44
N VAL A 106 2.02 1.55 -1.54
CA VAL A 106 2.59 2.52 -2.48
C VAL A 106 3.03 3.78 -1.76
N GLU A 107 4.16 4.33 -2.21
CA GLU A 107 4.69 5.61 -1.76
C GLU A 107 4.69 6.57 -2.96
N ASN A 108 4.20 7.78 -2.74
CA ASN A 108 4.47 8.90 -3.65
C ASN A 108 5.50 9.81 -2.96
N VAL A 109 6.64 10.05 -3.63
CA VAL A 109 7.79 10.78 -3.06
C VAL A 109 7.77 12.27 -3.43
N GLU A 110 6.80 12.72 -4.23
CA GLU A 110 6.68 14.12 -4.61
C GLU A 110 6.12 14.94 -3.43
N TRP A 111 6.74 16.08 -3.12
CA TRP A 111 6.27 17.05 -2.12
C TRP A 111 6.01 16.48 -0.71
N GLY A 112 6.95 15.71 -0.18
CA GLY A 112 6.96 15.34 1.24
C GLY A 112 6.59 13.91 1.58
N GLY A 113 6.46 13.01 0.58
CA GLY A 113 6.44 11.56 0.81
C GLY A 113 5.19 11.05 1.53
N HIS A 114 4.37 10.23 0.89
CA HIS A 114 3.20 9.66 1.58
C HIS A 114 2.87 8.24 1.16
N TRP A 115 2.78 7.37 2.17
CA TRP A 115 2.44 5.95 2.06
C TRP A 115 0.93 5.72 2.10
N ARG A 116 0.44 4.85 1.21
CA ARG A 116 -0.96 4.45 1.05
C ARG A 116 -1.05 2.96 0.73
N ALA A 117 -2.22 2.37 0.92
CA ALA A 117 -2.55 1.04 0.41
C ALA A 117 -3.56 1.15 -0.74
N ILE A 118 -3.25 0.55 -1.89
CA ILE A 118 -4.20 0.36 -2.98
C ILE A 118 -5.03 -0.87 -2.65
N ILE A 119 -6.34 -0.70 -2.57
CA ILE A 119 -7.31 -1.76 -2.24
C ILE A 119 -8.41 -1.92 -3.29
N GLY A 120 -8.35 -1.13 -4.36
CA GLY A 120 -9.32 -1.17 -5.45
C GLY A 120 -8.84 -0.40 -6.67
N TYR A 121 -9.43 -0.75 -7.81
CA TYR A 121 -9.26 -0.08 -9.10
C TYR A 121 -10.62 -0.04 -9.80
N ASP A 122 -11.05 1.15 -10.21
CA ASP A 122 -12.34 1.38 -10.86
C ASP A 122 -12.11 1.97 -12.24
N THR A 123 -12.63 1.30 -13.28
CA THR A 123 -12.60 1.85 -14.64
C THR A 123 -13.65 2.94 -14.85
N MET A 124 -14.59 3.12 -13.91
CA MET A 124 -15.74 4.03 -14.02
C MET A 124 -16.56 3.81 -15.30
N GLY A 125 -16.48 2.61 -15.90
CA GLY A 125 -17.14 2.27 -17.16
C GLY A 125 -16.43 2.77 -18.42
N THR A 126 -15.15 3.17 -18.36
CA THR A 126 -14.40 3.66 -19.52
C THR A 126 -13.26 2.71 -19.92
N ASP A 127 -13.07 2.54 -21.23
CA ASP A 127 -12.02 1.67 -21.78
C ASP A 127 -10.60 2.29 -21.65
N THR A 128 -10.51 3.60 -21.44
CA THR A 128 -9.25 4.34 -21.32
C THR A 128 -9.27 5.27 -20.10
N PRO A 129 -8.15 5.38 -19.35
CA PRO A 129 -8.02 6.40 -18.31
C PRO A 129 -8.13 7.79 -18.94
N HIS A 130 -9.04 8.61 -18.44
CA HIS A 130 -9.06 10.03 -18.79
C HIS A 130 -7.82 10.69 -18.19
N ARG A 131 -6.82 10.96 -19.02
CA ARG A 131 -5.60 11.68 -18.61
C ARG A 131 -5.97 13.11 -18.22
N VAL A 132 -5.92 13.39 -16.93
CA VAL A 132 -5.84 14.75 -16.40
C VAL A 132 -4.38 14.98 -16.02
N THR A 133 -3.70 15.88 -16.72
CA THR A 133 -2.36 16.33 -16.35
C THR A 133 -2.49 17.39 -15.26
N ALA A 134 -1.89 17.15 -14.10
CA ALA A 134 -1.69 18.13 -13.03
C ALA A 134 -0.19 18.22 -12.73
#